data_AF-A0A0C4UU76-F1
#
_entry.id   AF-A0A0C4UU76-F1
#
_cell.length_a   1.000
_cell.length_b   1.000
_cell.length_c   1.000
_cell.angle_alpha   90.00
_cell.angle_beta   90.00
_cell.angle_gamma   90.00
#
_symmetry.space_group_name_H-M   'P 1'
#
loop_
_entity.id
_entity.type
_entity.pdbx_description
1 polymer ?
#
loop_
_entity_poly.entity_id
_entity_poly.type
_entity_poly.pdbx_seq_one_letter_code
_entity_poly.pdbx_strand_id
1 'polypeptide(L)'
;VNVMFCDAHTDTISDLFDVLCLNRYYGWYVQSGDLETAEKVLEKELLAWQEKLHQPIIITEYGVDTLAGLHSMYTDMWSEEYQCAWLDMYHRV
;
A
#
# COMPACT_ATOMS: atom_id res chain seq x y z
N VAL A 1 11.37 -5.21 -8.39
CA VAL A 1 10.28 -4.54 -7.65
C VAL A 1 8.97 -5.19 -8.04
N ASN A 2 8.16 -5.59 -7.08
CA ASN A 2 6.86 -6.21 -7.30
C ASN A 2 5.76 -5.12 -7.18
N VAL A 3 4.84 -5.07 -8.16
CA VAL A 3 3.91 -3.96 -8.34
C VAL A 3 2.45 -4.42 -8.22
N MET A 4 1.74 -3.78 -7.30
CA MET A 4 0.28 -3.74 -7.15
C MET A 4 -0.47 -5.08 -7.27
N PHE A 5 -0.79 -5.54 -8.48
CA PHE A 5 -1.69 -6.68 -8.71
C PHE A 5 -1.01 -8.05 -8.68
N CYS A 6 0.32 -8.10 -8.62
CA CYS A 6 1.06 -9.35 -8.45
C CYS A 6 1.19 -9.64 -6.95
N ASP A 7 0.26 -10.43 -6.42
CA ASP A 7 0.25 -10.83 -5.02
C ASP A 7 1.14 -12.05 -4.74
N ALA A 8 1.23 -12.44 -3.46
CA ALA A 8 2.03 -13.59 -3.06
C ALA A 8 1.61 -14.90 -3.78
N HIS A 9 0.34 -15.07 -4.18
CA HIS A 9 -0.12 -16.30 -4.81
C HIS A 9 0.18 -16.36 -6.31
N THR A 10 0.31 -15.20 -6.96
CA THR A 10 0.51 -15.08 -8.41
C THR A 10 1.94 -14.76 -8.81
N ASP A 11 2.78 -14.30 -7.86
CA ASP A 11 4.18 -14.02 -8.10
C ASP A 11 5.03 -15.27 -8.40
N THR A 12 5.87 -15.16 -9.41
CA THR A 12 6.69 -16.25 -9.96
C THR A 12 8.20 -15.99 -9.97
N ILE A 13 8.65 -14.85 -9.43
CA ILE A 13 10.06 -14.43 -9.55
C ILE A 13 10.65 -13.85 -8.26
N SER A 14 9.85 -13.52 -7.24
CA SER A 14 10.36 -12.83 -6.05
C SER A 14 11.29 -13.71 -5.20
N ASP A 15 11.22 -15.04 -5.36
CA ASP A 15 12.14 -16.00 -4.74
C ASP A 15 13.58 -15.94 -5.29
N LEU A 16 13.78 -15.30 -6.44
CA LEU A 16 15.10 -15.13 -7.07
C LEU A 16 15.93 -13.97 -6.48
N PHE A 17 15.36 -13.22 -5.53
CA PHE A 17 15.98 -12.03 -4.93
C PHE A 17 16.09 -12.17 -3.41
N ASP A 18 16.96 -11.37 -2.79
CA ASP A 18 17.23 -11.44 -1.35
C ASP A 18 16.28 -10.58 -0.49
N VAL A 19 15.69 -9.54 -1.07
CA VAL A 19 14.83 -8.56 -0.40
C VAL A 19 13.60 -8.31 -1.26
N LEU A 20 12.42 -8.37 -0.64
CA LEU A 20 11.15 -8.10 -1.30
C LEU A 20 10.85 -6.60 -1.27
N CYS A 21 10.93 -5.95 -2.42
CA CYS A 21 10.54 -4.56 -2.59
C CYS A 21 9.14 -4.44 -3.20
N LEU A 22 8.20 -3.85 -2.46
CA LEU A 22 6.79 -3.73 -2.83
C LEU A 22 6.39 -2.28 -3.16
N ASN A 23 5.66 -2.11 -4.25
CA ASN A 23 4.95 -0.87 -4.57
C ASN A 23 3.46 -1.11 -4.36
N ARG A 24 2.83 -0.41 -3.40
CA ARG A 24 1.43 -0.63 -2.99
C ARG A 24 0.65 0.67 -2.86
N TYR A 25 -0.61 0.59 -3.30
CA TYR A 25 -1.49 1.74 -3.51
C TYR A 25 -2.94 1.42 -3.11
N TYR A 26 -3.15 0.50 -2.17
CA TYR A 26 -4.45 0.26 -1.53
C TYR A 26 -4.95 1.53 -0.85
N GLY A 27 -6.21 1.88 -1.07
CA GLY A 27 -6.80 3.18 -0.70
C GLY A 27 -6.72 4.21 -1.85
N TRP A 28 -5.85 4.00 -2.85
CA TRP A 28 -5.72 4.89 -4.00
C TRP A 28 -6.30 4.30 -5.29
N TYR A 29 -5.58 3.37 -5.93
CA TYR A 29 -6.01 2.76 -7.20
C TYR A 29 -7.07 1.68 -7.02
N VAL A 30 -7.11 1.05 -5.85
CA VAL A 30 -8.10 0.07 -5.42
C VAL A 30 -8.52 0.40 -3.99
N GLN A 31 -9.76 0.07 -3.61
CA GLN A 31 -10.40 0.60 -2.38
C GLN A 31 -10.32 2.14 -2.32
N SER A 32 -10.45 2.80 -3.48
CA SER A 32 -10.28 4.25 -3.62
C SER A 32 -11.11 5.04 -2.60
N GLY A 33 -10.45 5.80 -1.74
CA GLY A 33 -11.11 6.59 -0.69
C GLY A 33 -11.52 5.80 0.56
N ASP A 34 -11.45 4.46 0.55
CA ASP A 34 -11.85 3.58 1.65
C ASP A 34 -10.61 3.07 2.42
N LEU A 35 -10.15 3.87 3.39
CA LEU A 35 -8.98 3.56 4.20
C LEU A 35 -9.20 2.34 5.10
N GLU A 36 -10.41 2.10 5.59
CA GLU A 36 -10.71 0.98 6.49
C GLU A 36 -10.58 -0.36 5.78
N THR A 37 -11.06 -0.46 4.54
CA THR A 37 -10.89 -1.67 3.74
C THR A 37 -9.45 -1.77 3.23
N ALA A 38 -8.83 -0.65 2.84
CA ALA A 38 -7.44 -0.64 2.38
C ALA A 38 -6.46 -1.16 3.44
N GLU A 39 -6.61 -0.76 4.70
CA GLU A 39 -5.78 -1.21 5.84
C GLU A 39 -5.83 -2.74 5.98
N LYS A 40 -7.03 -3.32 5.95
CA LYS A 40 -7.22 -4.78 6.05
C LYS A 40 -6.63 -5.54 4.87
N VAL A 41 -6.74 -4.98 3.66
CA VAL A 41 -6.18 -5.60 2.45
C VAL A 41 -4.65 -5.54 2.49
N LEU A 42 -4.07 -4.40 2.89
CA LEU A 42 -2.63 -4.21 3.02
C LEU A 42 -2.04 -5.17 4.05
N GLU A 43 -2.58 -5.21 5.27
CA GLU A 43 -2.11 -6.10 6.34
C GLU A 43 -2.16 -7.56 5.91
N LYS A 44 -3.29 -7.98 5.34
CA LYS A 44 -3.46 -9.35 4.83
C LYS A 44 -2.44 -9.70 3.77
N GLU A 45 -2.14 -8.78 2.84
CA GLU A 45 -1.16 -9.04 1.79
C GLU A 45 0.27 -9.11 2.34
N LEU A 46 0.66 -8.19 3.23
CA LEU A 46 1.99 -8.19 3.85
C LEU A 46 2.25 -9.46 4.66
N LEU A 47 1.26 -9.93 5.42
CA LEU A 47 1.33 -11.21 6.12
C LEU A 47 1.44 -12.40 5.16
N ALA A 48 0.74 -12.38 4.03
CA ALA A 48 0.85 -13.43 3.01
C ALA A 48 2.25 -13.46 2.38
N TRP A 49 2.86 -12.30 2.14
CA TRP A 49 4.25 -12.21 1.67
C TRP A 49 5.25 -12.70 2.71
N GLN A 50 5.06 -12.31 3.97
CA GLN A 50 5.89 -12.76 5.08
C GLN A 50 5.85 -14.28 5.23
N GLU A 51 4.67 -14.90 5.12
CA GLU A 51 4.50 -16.36 5.18
C GLU A 51 5.11 -17.07 3.96
N LYS A 52 4.96 -16.51 2.75
CA LYS A 52 5.47 -17.15 1.53
C LYS A 52 7.00 -17.18 1.47
N LEU A 53 7.66 -16.06 1.77
CA LEU A 53 9.09 -15.88 1.48
C LEU A 53 9.97 -15.79 2.72
N HIS A 54 9.43 -15.35 3.87
CA HIS A 54 10.20 -15.05 5.08
C HIS A 54 11.43 -14.13 4.84
N GLN A 55 11.36 -13.26 3.82
CA GLN A 55 12.40 -12.30 3.48
C GLN A 55 12.11 -10.92 4.08
N PRO A 56 13.13 -10.05 4.25
CA PRO A 56 12.91 -8.64 4.57
C PRO A 56 12.03 -7.97 3.52
N ILE A 57 11.02 -7.23 3.97
CA ILE A 57 10.10 -6.48 3.11
C ILE A 57 10.41 -4.99 3.23
N ILE A 58 10.57 -4.31 2.10
CA ILE A 58 10.67 -2.85 2.01
C ILE A 58 9.53 -2.37 1.11
N ILE A 59 8.68 -1.47 1.62
CA ILE A 59 7.72 -0.77 0.77
C ILE A 59 8.46 0.37 0.07
N THR A 60 8.78 0.17 -1.20
CA THR A 60 9.57 1.12 -1.99
C THR A 60 8.74 2.27 -2.55
N GLU A 61 7.43 2.04 -2.75
CA GLU A 61 6.48 3.09 -3.13
C GLU A 61 5.15 2.90 -2.39
N TYR A 62 4.71 3.97 -1.74
CA TYR A 62 3.37 4.12 -1.16
C TYR A 62 3.06 5.61 -1.11
N GLY A 63 2.00 6.03 -1.79
CA GLY A 63 1.57 7.42 -1.78
C GLY A 63 0.28 7.61 -2.56
N VAL A 64 -0.28 8.82 -2.44
CA VAL A 64 -1.48 9.26 -3.14
C VAL A 64 -1.20 10.58 -3.82
N ASP A 65 -1.77 10.79 -5.01
CA ASP A 65 -1.72 12.12 -5.62
C ASP A 65 -2.50 13.11 -4.75
N THR A 66 -1.91 14.29 -4.58
CA THR A 66 -2.40 15.32 -3.66
C THR A 66 -2.24 16.68 -4.31
N LEU A 67 -3.33 17.45 -4.39
CA LEU A 67 -3.29 18.80 -4.94
C LEU A 67 -2.93 19.79 -3.83
N ALA A 68 -1.79 20.47 -3.96
CA ALA A 68 -1.38 21.49 -3.01
C ALA A 68 -2.44 22.60 -2.89
N GLY A 69 -2.85 22.90 -1.65
CA GLY A 69 -3.90 23.84 -1.32
C GLY A 69 -5.33 23.28 -1.40
N LEU A 70 -5.52 22.01 -1.80
CA LEU A 70 -6.81 21.34 -1.71
C LEU A 70 -6.99 20.76 -0.30
N HIS A 71 -7.81 21.44 0.50
CA HIS A 71 -8.20 20.99 1.83
C HIS A 71 -9.62 20.43 1.84
N SER A 72 -9.89 19.45 2.70
CA SER A 72 -11.21 18.85 2.87
C SER A 72 -11.50 18.45 4.32
N MET A 73 -12.65 18.89 4.84
CA MET A 73 -13.14 18.45 6.15
C MET A 73 -13.57 16.98 6.16
N TYR A 74 -13.76 16.38 4.98
CA TYR A 74 -14.18 14.99 4.84
C TYR A 74 -12.99 14.03 4.75
N THR A 75 -11.76 14.54 4.63
CA THR A 75 -10.56 13.72 4.43
C THR A 75 -10.76 12.78 3.22
N ASP A 76 -11.07 13.34 2.05
CA ASP A 76 -11.35 12.61 0.81
C ASP A 76 -10.23 12.75 -0.22
N MET A 77 -10.22 11.86 -1.21
CA MET A 77 -9.16 11.72 -2.21
C MET A 77 -8.72 13.08 -2.80
N TRP A 78 -7.42 13.18 -3.11
CA TRP A 78 -6.74 14.39 -3.62
C TRP A 78 -6.47 15.49 -2.59
N SER A 79 -7.13 15.50 -1.43
CA SER A 79 -6.90 16.49 -0.36
C SER A 79 -5.60 16.24 0.41
N GLU A 80 -5.02 17.29 0.98
CA GLU A 80 -3.87 17.20 1.88
C GLU A 80 -4.16 16.34 3.10
N GLU A 81 -5.37 16.46 3.67
CA GLU A 81 -5.78 15.64 4.81
C GLU A 81 -5.85 14.15 4.46
N TYR A 82 -6.29 13.80 3.24
CA TYR A 82 -6.30 12.42 2.79
C TYR A 82 -4.89 11.86 2.61
N GLN A 83 -3.94 12.65 2.10
CA GLN A 83 -2.54 12.23 2.02
C GLN A 83 -1.99 11.87 3.40
N CYS A 84 -2.21 12.73 4.39
CA CYS A 84 -1.79 12.50 5.75
C CYS A 84 -2.44 11.25 6.34
N ALA A 85 -3.78 11.13 6.24
CA ALA A 85 -4.52 10.00 6.81
C ALA A 85 -4.16 8.66 6.14
N TRP A 86 -3.92 8.68 4.83
CA TRP A 86 -3.52 7.50 4.05
C TRP A 86 -2.10 7.05 4.41
N LEU A 87 -1.14 7.99 4.54
CA LEU A 87 0.22 7.67 4.99
C LEU A 87 0.24 7.13 6.42
N ASP A 88 -0.50 7.77 7.33
CA ASP A 88 -0.67 7.31 8.71
C ASP A 88 -1.25 5.90 8.77
N MET A 89 -2.14 5.53 7.84
CA MET A 89 -2.66 4.16 7.74
C MET A 89 -1.58 3.17 7.35
N TYR A 90 -0.77 3.47 6.34
CA TYR A 90 0.36 2.60 5.95
C TYR A 90 1.40 2.45 7.06
N HIS A 91 1.57 3.44 7.94
CA HIS A 91 2.51 3.36 9.07
C HIS A 91 2.00 2.53 10.25
N ARG A 92 0.70 2.23 10.33
CA ARG A 92 0.13 1.39 11.41
C ARG A 92 0.23 -0.10 11.12
N VAL A 93 0.31 -0.47 9.85
CA VAL A 93 0.45 -1.86 9.38
C VAL A 93 1.91 -2.28 9.42
#